data_AF-A0A2G2HI34-F1
#
_entry.id   AF-A0A2G2HI34-F1
#
_cell.length_a   1.000
_cell.length_b   1.000
_cell.length_c   1.000
_cell.angle_alpha   90.00
_cell.angle_beta   90.00
_cell.angle_gamma   90.00
#
_symmetry.space_group_name_H-M   'P 1'
#
loop_
_entity.id
_entity.type
_entity.pdbx_description
1 polymer ?
#
loop_
_entity_poly.entity_id
_entity_poly.type
_entity_poly.pdbx_seq_one_letter_code
_entity_poly.pdbx_strand_id
1 'polypeptide(L)'
;MKELLINTGDERNVLGHIVSGAVASALISGTINYKKVMERKVKPNIALKDTIKKTSQGAIATGAAIATSNYLGQKGGLMKALSAISIGMAGIYALEILDEKFNAQDEAK
;
A
#
# COMPACT_ATOMS: atom_id res chain seq x y z
N MET A 1 -20.25 -20.22 -18.06
CA MET A 1 -19.43 -18.99 -18.25
C MET A 1 -18.10 -19.40 -18.83
N LYS A 2 -17.62 -18.74 -19.89
CA LYS A 2 -16.28 -18.99 -20.45
C LYS A 2 -15.27 -18.57 -19.38
N GLU A 3 -14.40 -19.48 -18.92
CA GLU A 3 -13.41 -19.14 -17.90
C GLU A 3 -12.50 -18.04 -18.44
N LEU A 4 -12.53 -16.87 -17.80
CA LEU A 4 -11.67 -15.75 -18.13
C LEU A 4 -10.27 -16.05 -17.56
N LEU A 5 -9.42 -16.71 -18.35
CA LEU A 5 -8.03 -16.95 -18.01
C LEU A 5 -7.19 -15.81 -18.58
N ILE A 6 -6.70 -14.91 -17.72
CA ILE A 6 -5.84 -13.79 -18.13
C ILE A 6 -4.40 -14.23 -17.95
N ASN A 7 -3.59 -14.17 -19.01
CA ASN A 7 -2.16 -14.39 -18.87
C ASN A 7 -1.51 -13.20 -18.15
N THR A 8 -1.21 -13.39 -16.87
CA THR A 8 -0.54 -12.40 -16.02
C THR A 8 0.96 -12.63 -15.91
N GLY A 9 1.52 -13.57 -16.68
CA GLY A 9 2.87 -14.12 -16.48
C GLY A 9 2.94 -15.09 -15.29
N ASP A 10 4.16 -15.44 -14.92
CA ASP A 10 4.42 -16.40 -13.83
C ASP A 10 3.96 -15.90 -12.46
N GLU A 11 3.67 -16.84 -11.56
CA GLU A 11 3.28 -16.55 -10.19
C GLU A 11 4.43 -15.91 -9.40
N ARG A 12 4.14 -14.83 -8.69
CA ARG A 12 5.13 -14.03 -7.96
C ARG A 12 5.01 -14.22 -6.45
N ASN A 13 6.13 -14.12 -5.72
CA ASN A 13 6.11 -14.18 -4.25
C ASN A 13 5.46 -12.92 -3.65
N VAL A 14 4.27 -13.06 -3.05
CA VAL A 14 3.51 -11.95 -2.46
C VAL A 14 4.27 -11.29 -1.31
N LEU A 15 4.83 -12.08 -0.38
CA LEU A 15 5.49 -11.55 0.81
C LEU A 15 6.74 -10.73 0.46
N GLY A 16 7.55 -11.23 -0.48
CA GLY A 16 8.73 -10.51 -0.98
C GLY A 16 8.35 -9.18 -1.62
N HIS A 17 7.23 -9.13 -2.34
CA HIS A 17 6.76 -7.88 -2.95
C HIS A 17 6.12 -6.91 -1.94
N ILE A 18 5.52 -7.39 -0.85
CA ILE A 18 5.08 -6.52 0.26
C ILE A 18 6.27 -5.77 0.84
N VAL A 19 7.37 -6.49 1.13
CA VAL A 19 8.58 -5.89 1.69
C VAL A 19 9.19 -4.89 0.70
N SER A 20 9.33 -5.28 -0.57
CA SER A 20 9.86 -4.39 -1.61
C SER A 20 8.99 -3.14 -1.82
N GLY A 21 7.66 -3.30 -1.79
CA GLY A 21 6.70 -2.20 -1.89
C GLY A 21 6.83 -1.22 -0.73
N ALA A 22 7.01 -1.72 0.50
CA ALA A 22 7.29 -0.88 1.67
C ALA A 22 8.61 -0.11 1.50
N VAL A 23 9.70 -0.79 1.15
CA VAL A 23 11.02 -0.16 0.97
C VAL A 23 10.97 0.92 -0.11
N ALA A 24 10.39 0.62 -1.27
CA ALA A 24 10.25 1.58 -2.36
C ALA A 24 9.44 2.81 -1.93
N SER A 25 8.30 2.62 -1.28
CA SER A 25 7.48 3.73 -0.78
C SER A 25 8.17 4.53 0.32
N ALA A 26 8.94 3.89 1.20
CA ALA A 26 9.74 4.57 2.22
C ALA A 26 10.80 5.47 1.59
N LEU A 27 11.52 4.97 0.58
CA LEU A 27 12.54 5.76 -0.14
C LEU A 27 11.92 6.95 -0.86
N ILE A 28 10.83 6.73 -1.61
CA ILE A 28 10.16 7.80 -2.36
C ILE A 28 9.59 8.85 -1.40
N SER A 29 8.77 8.44 -0.44
CA SER A 29 8.12 9.36 0.50
C SER A 29 9.13 10.04 1.42
N GLY A 30 10.11 9.31 1.92
CA GLY A 30 11.20 9.83 2.75
C GLY A 30 12.01 10.90 2.02
N THR A 31 12.38 10.66 0.76
CA THR A 31 13.12 11.66 -0.05
C THR A 31 12.28 12.92 -0.29
N ILE A 32 11.00 12.75 -0.66
CA ILE A 32 10.08 13.88 -0.88
C ILE A 32 9.89 14.70 0.40
N ASN A 33 9.68 14.03 1.53
CA ASN A 33 9.44 14.69 2.81
C ASN A 33 10.70 15.33 3.37
N TYR A 34 11.87 14.71 3.18
CA TYR A 34 13.16 15.31 3.53
C TYR A 34 13.35 16.66 2.84
N LYS A 35 13.08 16.71 1.52
CA LYS A 35 13.13 17.98 0.76
C LYS A 35 12.16 19.02 1.35
N LYS A 36 10.92 18.65 1.66
CA LYS A 36 9.93 19.56 2.26
C LYS A 36 10.36 20.09 3.63
N VAL A 37 11.02 19.28 4.45
CA VAL A 37 11.56 19.69 5.75
C VAL A 37 12.69 20.71 5.57
N MET A 38 13.63 20.46 4.65
CA MET A 38 14.72 21.40 4.35
C MET A 38 14.20 22.75 3.81
N GLU A 39 13.13 22.72 3.02
CA GLU A 39 12.44 23.91 2.52
C GLU A 39 11.51 24.58 3.56
N ARG A 40 11.48 24.08 4.81
CA ARG A 40 10.60 24.55 5.90
C ARG A 40 9.10 24.53 5.56
N LYS A 41 8.69 23.70 4.60
CA LYS A 41 7.28 23.55 4.18
C LYS A 41 6.48 22.62 5.09
N VAL A 42 7.15 21.70 5.79
CA VAL A 42 6.54 20.70 6.66
C VAL A 42 7.43 20.49 7.89
N LYS A 43 6.84 20.25 9.06
CA LYS A 43 7.56 19.91 10.29
C LYS A 43 8.14 18.48 10.22
N PRO A 44 9.31 18.20 10.82
CA PRO A 44 9.93 16.86 10.79
C PRO A 44 9.01 15.73 11.27
N ASN A 45 8.19 15.95 12.31
CA ASN A 45 7.28 14.92 12.83
C ASN A 45 6.16 14.56 11.85
N ILE A 46 5.56 15.55 11.19
CA ILE A 46 4.53 15.37 10.17
C ILE A 46 5.13 14.66 8.94
N ALA A 47 6.33 15.06 8.54
CA ALA A 47 7.09 14.41 7.48
C ALA A 47 7.35 12.92 7.78
N LEU A 48 7.76 12.60 9.00
CA LEU A 48 8.00 11.21 9.43
C LEU A 48 6.69 10.39 9.44
N LYS A 49 5.61 10.94 9.99
CA LYS A 49 4.29 10.29 9.99
C LYS A 49 3.82 9.98 8.57
N ASP A 50 3.93 10.94 7.64
CA ASP A 50 3.56 10.75 6.23
C ASP A 50 4.42 9.67 5.56
N THR A 51 5.73 9.63 5.85
CA THR A 51 6.62 8.57 5.34
C THR A 51 6.22 7.20 5.86
N ILE A 52 5.91 7.06 7.16
CA ILE A 52 5.44 5.79 7.75
C ILE A 52 4.12 5.36 7.11
N LYS A 53 3.17 6.29 6.98
CA LYS A 53 1.88 6.01 6.35
C LYS A 53 2.04 5.50 4.92
N LYS A 54 2.82 6.21 4.11
CA LYS A 54 3.08 5.83 2.70
C LYS A 54 3.84 4.53 2.56
N THR A 55 4.74 4.24 3.50
CA THR A 55 5.43 2.95 3.59
C THR A 55 4.43 1.81 3.78
N SER A 56 3.53 1.95 4.76
CA SER A 56 2.47 0.96 5.03
C SER A 56 1.51 0.81 3.84
N GLN A 57 1.08 1.91 3.24
CA GLN A 57 0.25 1.90 2.03
C GLN A 57 0.95 1.22 0.85
N GLY A 58 2.24 1.46 0.67
CA GLY A 58 3.07 0.79 -0.33
C GLY A 58 3.07 -0.73 -0.15
N ALA A 59 3.32 -1.19 1.08
CA ALA A 59 3.27 -2.62 1.40
C ALA A 59 1.92 -3.25 1.05
N ILE A 60 0.81 -2.64 1.48
CA ILE A 60 -0.55 -3.15 1.25
C ILE A 60 -0.88 -3.12 -0.25
N ALA A 61 -0.65 -1.99 -0.92
CA ALA A 61 -0.97 -1.82 -2.33
C ALA A 61 -0.22 -2.84 -3.19
N THR A 62 1.08 -3.02 -2.96
CA THR A 62 1.89 -3.98 -3.72
C THR A 62 1.49 -5.42 -3.39
N GLY A 63 1.27 -5.76 -2.12
CA GLY A 63 0.81 -7.10 -1.72
C GLY A 63 -0.52 -7.48 -2.36
N ALA A 64 -1.50 -6.57 -2.31
CA ALA A 64 -2.81 -6.78 -2.89
C ALA A 64 -2.75 -6.87 -4.42
N ALA A 65 -1.97 -6.01 -5.08
CA ALA A 65 -1.80 -6.05 -6.53
C ALA A 65 -1.18 -7.36 -6.99
N ILE A 66 -0.11 -7.83 -6.33
CA ILE A 66 0.58 -9.07 -6.69
C ILE A 66 -0.30 -10.29 -6.42
N ALA A 67 -0.99 -10.35 -5.28
CA ALA A 67 -1.94 -11.42 -5.00
C ALA A 67 -3.08 -11.44 -6.04
N THR A 68 -3.61 -10.27 -6.40
CA THR A 68 -4.64 -10.13 -7.44
C THR A 68 -4.14 -10.65 -8.79
N SER A 69 -2.94 -10.22 -9.21
CA SER A 69 -2.33 -10.69 -10.46
C SER A 69 -2.12 -12.20 -10.46
N ASN A 70 -1.61 -12.79 -9.38
CA ASN A 70 -1.44 -14.24 -9.27
C ASN A 70 -2.79 -14.97 -9.41
N TYR A 71 -3.84 -14.50 -8.73
CA TYR A 71 -5.17 -15.10 -8.83
C TYR A 71 -5.80 -14.94 -10.21
N LEU A 72 -5.62 -13.82 -10.91
CA LEU A 72 -6.10 -13.65 -12.28
C LEU A 72 -5.44 -14.63 -13.27
N GLY A 73 -4.20 -15.04 -13.00
CA GLY A 73 -3.49 -16.06 -13.77
C GLY A 73 -3.99 -17.50 -13.54
N GLN A 74 -4.82 -17.74 -12.53
CA GLN A 74 -5.36 -19.05 -12.19
C GLN A 74 -6.73 -19.31 -12.85
N LYS A 75 -7.00 -20.56 -13.24
CA LYS A 75 -8.33 -20.99 -13.68
C LYS A 75 -9.37 -20.73 -12.58
N GLY A 76 -10.45 -20.03 -12.92
CA GLY A 76 -11.51 -19.65 -11.98
C GLY A 76 -11.08 -18.63 -10.90
N GLY A 77 -9.92 -17.99 -11.03
CA GLY A 77 -9.36 -17.14 -9.97
C GLY A 77 -9.96 -15.73 -9.86
N LEU A 78 -10.91 -15.35 -10.70
CA LEU A 78 -11.50 -14.00 -10.71
C LEU A 78 -12.08 -13.59 -9.35
N MET A 79 -12.84 -14.46 -8.68
CA MET A 79 -13.40 -14.12 -7.35
C MET A 79 -12.31 -13.95 -6.29
N LYS A 80 -11.22 -14.74 -6.38
CA LYS A 80 -10.07 -14.59 -5.47
C LYS A 80 -9.32 -13.28 -5.74
N ALA A 81 -9.15 -12.92 -7.01
CA ALA A 81 -8.55 -11.66 -7.43
C ALA A 81 -9.36 -10.46 -6.93
N LEU A 82 -10.68 -10.46 -7.14
CA LEU A 82 -11.58 -9.44 -6.61
C LEU A 82 -11.50 -9.34 -5.09
N SER A 83 -11.51 -10.48 -4.39
CA SER A 83 -11.36 -10.50 -2.93
C SER A 83 -10.02 -9.90 -2.49
N ALA A 84 -8.93 -10.26 -3.15
CA ALA A 84 -7.59 -9.78 -2.81
C ALA A 84 -7.45 -8.25 -2.99
N ILE A 85 -7.92 -7.70 -4.12
CA ILE A 85 -7.87 -6.26 -4.34
C ILE A 85 -8.80 -5.52 -3.36
N SER A 86 -9.98 -6.06 -3.05
CA SER A 86 -10.90 -5.49 -2.06
C SER A 86 -10.29 -5.44 -0.66
N ILE A 87 -9.60 -6.50 -0.22
CA ILE A 87 -8.87 -6.51 1.05
C ILE A 87 -7.78 -5.44 1.06
N GLY A 88 -7.03 -5.29 -0.04
CA GLY A 88 -6.03 -4.24 -0.18
C GLY A 88 -6.61 -2.83 -0.06
N MET A 89 -7.71 -2.56 -0.77
CA MET A 89 -8.42 -1.28 -0.71
C MET A 89 -8.95 -1.00 0.69
N ALA A 90 -9.58 -1.99 1.33
CA ALA A 90 -10.07 -1.87 2.70
C ALA A 90 -8.93 -1.63 3.71
N GLY A 91 -7.78 -2.29 3.53
CA GLY A 91 -6.60 -2.09 4.36
C GLY A 91 -6.03 -0.67 4.26
N ILE A 92 -5.94 -0.12 3.04
CA ILE A 92 -5.51 1.28 2.82
C ILE A 92 -6.51 2.26 3.44
N TYR A 93 -7.82 2.03 3.27
CA TYR A 93 -8.85 2.86 3.86
C TYR A 93 -8.82 2.84 5.39
N ALA A 94 -8.65 1.65 5.99
CA ALA A 94 -8.50 1.50 7.43
C ALA A 94 -7.26 2.22 7.96
N LEU A 95 -6.13 2.18 7.24
CA LEU A 95 -4.94 2.96 7.60
C LEU A 95 -5.21 4.46 7.61
N GLU A 96 -5.97 4.99 6.66
CA GLU A 96 -6.29 6.42 6.65
C GLU A 96 -7.20 6.82 7.81
N ILE A 97 -8.22 6.03 8.13
CA ILE A 97 -9.05 6.27 9.32
C ILE A 97 -8.20 6.25 10.59
N LEU A 98 -7.24 5.33 10.70
CA LEU A 98 -6.34 5.27 11.86
C LEU A 98 -5.46 6.51 11.95
N ASP A 99 -4.87 6.96 10.84
CA ASP A 99 -4.05 8.17 10.80
C ASP A 99 -4.87 9.41 11.20
N GLU A 100 -6.09 9.56 10.69
CA GLU A 100 -7.02 10.63 11.08
C GLU A 100 -7.32 10.63 12.58
N LYS A 101 -7.63 9.44 13.15
CA LYS A 101 -7.92 9.31 14.58
C LYS A 101 -6.72 9.63 15.46
N PHE A 102 -5.52 9.18 15.07
CA PHE A 102 -4.30 9.47 15.84
C PHE A 102 -3.91 10.94 15.74
N ASN A 103 -4.07 11.57 14.58
CA ASN A 103 -3.78 13.00 14.43
C ASN A 103 -4.81 13.88 15.17
N ALA A 104 -6.10 13.51 15.16
CA ALA A 104 -7.13 14.21 15.94
C ALA A 104 -6.90 14.10 17.47
N GLN A 105 -6.37 12.97 17.95
CA GLN A 105 -5.99 12.83 19.35
C GLN A 105 -4.76 13.66 19.74
N ASP A 106 -3.83 13.87 18.82
CA ASP A 106 -2.64 14.70 19.07
C ASP A 106 -2.97 16.20 19.08
N GLU A 107 -4.01 16.65 18.37
CA GLU A 107 -4.47 18.05 18.38
C GLU A 107 -5.38 18.41 19.57
N ALA A 108 -5.96 17.40 20.24
CA ALA A 108 -6.81 17.58 21.41
C ALA A 108 -6.03 17.61 22.75
N LYS A 109 -4.71 17.50 22.71
CA LYS A 109 -3.79 17.58 23.86
C LYS A 109 -2.94 18.84 23.79
#